data_AF-A0A7V8E4W4-F1
#
_entry.id   AF-A0A7V8E4W4-F1
#
_cell.length_a   1.000
_cell.length_b   1.000
_cell.length_c   1.000
_cell.angle_alpha   90.00
_cell.angle_beta   90.00
_cell.angle_gamma   90.00
#
_symmetry.space_group_name_H-M   'P 1'
#
loop_
_entity.id
_entity.type
_entity.pdbx_description
1 polymer ?
#
loop_
_entity_poly.entity_id
_entity_poly.type
_entity_poly.pdbx_seq_one_letter_code
_entity_poly.pdbx_strand_id
1 'polypeptide(L)'
;MDAPTVAVSDDGKKFAVGWMGNPAGKDRDVFWTVSAAGGQLPPEVLLPAKTDGIQGHPSAGADSSGVFYIAWEDAQGGKGVWLLSSAPGAKQERLSAEGAEAAYPSVSAGKSVGVVWEQGGNAEFRRVK
;
A
#
# COMPACT_ATOMS: atom_id res chain seq x y z
N MET A 1 -9.47 -0.02 -13.81
CA MET A 1 -9.13 -0.26 -12.39
C MET A 1 -8.60 -1.67 -12.35
N ASP A 2 -7.36 -1.83 -11.90
CA ASP A 2 -6.67 -3.13 -11.87
C ASP A 2 -6.11 -3.37 -10.46
N ALA A 3 -5.77 -4.62 -10.14
CA ALA A 3 -5.18 -5.05 -8.87
C ALA A 3 -5.82 -4.43 -7.61
N PRO A 4 -7.11 -4.72 -7.34
CA PRO A 4 -7.75 -4.30 -6.09
C PRO A 4 -7.13 -5.03 -4.88
N THR A 5 -7.09 -4.33 -3.74
CA THR A 5 -6.75 -4.88 -2.43
C THR A 5 -7.75 -4.40 -1.38
N VAL A 6 -7.97 -5.20 -0.35
CA VAL A 6 -8.86 -4.87 0.78
C VAL A 6 -8.29 -5.42 2.08
N ALA A 7 -8.46 -4.66 3.16
CA ALA A 7 -8.24 -5.10 4.53
C ALA A 7 -9.41 -4.66 5.42
N VAL A 8 -9.69 -5.41 6.47
CA VAL A 8 -10.78 -5.16 7.41
C VAL A 8 -10.24 -5.06 8.83
N SER A 9 -10.77 -4.16 9.64
CA SER A 9 -10.42 -4.08 11.07
C SER A 9 -10.90 -5.33 11.82
N ASP A 10 -10.24 -5.65 12.94
CA ASP A 10 -10.61 -6.80 13.80
C ASP A 10 -12.08 -6.79 14.25
N ASP A 11 -12.68 -5.60 14.42
CA ASP A 11 -14.09 -5.45 14.79
C ASP A 11 -15.07 -5.48 13.60
N GLY A 12 -14.57 -5.62 12.37
CA GLY A 12 -15.36 -5.67 11.14
C GLY A 12 -15.99 -4.33 10.71
N LYS A 13 -15.68 -3.21 11.40
CA LYS A 13 -16.40 -1.93 11.19
C LYS A 13 -15.74 -1.00 10.17
N LYS A 14 -14.48 -1.23 9.83
CA LYS A 14 -13.73 -0.39 8.89
C LYS A 14 -13.04 -1.23 7.85
N PHE A 15 -12.96 -0.69 6.64
CA PHE A 15 -12.29 -1.31 5.53
C PHE A 15 -11.26 -0.35 4.94
N ALA A 16 -10.03 -0.82 4.75
CA ALA A 16 -9.12 -0.19 3.81
C ALA A 16 -9.30 -0.86 2.45
N VAL A 17 -9.36 -0.06 1.40
CA VAL A 17 -9.37 -0.55 0.02
C VAL A 17 -8.32 0.20 -0.77
N GLY A 18 -7.70 -0.48 -1.73
CA GLY A 18 -6.76 0.15 -2.65
C GLY A 18 -6.83 -0.47 -4.04
N TRP A 19 -6.37 0.26 -5.04
CA TRP A 19 -6.42 -0.18 -6.44
C TRP A 19 -5.43 0.59 -7.30
N MET A 20 -5.07 0.01 -8.45
CA MET A 20 -4.39 0.76 -9.51
C MET A 20 -5.41 1.51 -10.37
N GLY A 21 -5.14 2.79 -10.58
CA GLY A 21 -5.92 3.66 -11.45
C GLY A 21 -5.04 4.35 -12.49
N ASN A 22 -5.69 4.91 -13.51
CA ASN A 22 -5.05 5.78 -14.48
C ASN A 22 -5.92 7.03 -14.65
N PRO A 23 -5.71 8.08 -13.83
CA PRO A 23 -6.44 9.31 -14.00
C PRO A 23 -5.96 10.03 -15.27
N ALA A 24 -6.86 10.11 -16.26
CA ALA A 24 -6.69 10.91 -17.48
C ALA A 24 -5.50 10.53 -18.39
N GLY A 25 -5.17 9.24 -18.52
CA GLY A 25 -4.20 8.74 -19.51
C GLY A 25 -2.73 8.96 -19.14
N LYS A 26 -2.44 9.11 -17.85
CA LYS A 26 -1.09 9.23 -17.28
C LYS A 26 -0.52 7.86 -16.89
N ASP A 27 0.64 7.87 -16.24
CA ASP A 27 1.21 6.70 -15.59
C ASP A 27 0.23 6.08 -14.57
N ARG A 28 0.36 4.78 -14.31
CA ARG A 28 -0.49 4.09 -13.34
C ARG A 28 -0.11 4.54 -11.93
N ASP A 29 -1.13 4.87 -11.13
CA ASP A 29 -0.99 5.28 -9.73
C ASP A 29 -1.70 4.29 -8.81
N VAL A 30 -1.24 4.19 -7.56
CA VAL A 30 -1.93 3.44 -6.51
C VAL A 30 -2.80 4.39 -5.69
N PHE A 31 -4.08 4.04 -5.60
CA PHE A 31 -5.09 4.73 -4.81
C PHE A 31 -5.46 3.87 -3.61
N TRP A 32 -5.76 4.49 -2.48
CA TRP A 32 -6.37 3.78 -1.36
C TRP A 32 -7.15 4.71 -0.43
N THR A 33 -8.05 4.14 0.35
CA THR A 33 -8.81 4.87 1.35
C THR A 33 -9.23 3.94 2.48
N VAL A 34 -9.54 4.52 3.64
CA VAL A 34 -10.15 3.82 4.77
C VAL A 34 -11.58 4.34 4.92
N SER A 35 -12.56 3.46 4.73
CA SER A 35 -13.98 3.78 4.87
C SER A 35 -14.59 3.10 6.10
N ALA A 36 -15.61 3.75 6.67
CA ALA A 36 -16.50 3.11 7.64
C ALA A 36 -17.45 2.14 6.92
N ALA A 37 -17.83 1.04 7.57
CA ALA A 37 -18.75 0.06 7.01
C ALA A 37 -20.04 0.73 6.51
N GLY A 38 -20.35 0.59 5.22
CA GLY A 38 -21.47 1.29 4.58
C GLY A 38 -21.41 1.42 3.05
N GLY A 39 -20.33 0.96 2.41
CA GLY A 39 -20.29 0.69 0.97
C GLY A 39 -20.00 1.90 0.06
N GLN A 40 -20.02 3.13 0.57
CA GLN A 40 -19.51 4.28 -0.19
C GLN A 40 -18.05 4.53 0.16
N LEU A 41 -17.19 4.32 -0.84
CA LEU A 41 -15.83 4.83 -0.82
C LEU A 41 -15.90 6.34 -1.00
N PRO A 42 -15.22 7.14 -0.16
CA PRO A 42 -15.16 8.58 -0.37
C PRO A 42 -14.58 8.90 -1.76
N PRO A 43 -14.97 10.03 -2.37
CA PRO A 43 -14.68 10.32 -3.77
C PRO A 43 -13.21 10.38 -4.18
N GLU A 44 -12.23 10.40 -3.26
CA GLU A 44 -10.81 10.05 -3.49
C GLU A 44 -10.03 10.33 -2.20
N VAL A 45 -9.15 9.42 -1.77
CA VAL A 45 -8.05 9.76 -0.85
C VAL A 45 -6.75 9.53 -1.61
N LEU A 46 -6.13 10.63 -2.03
CA LEU A 46 -4.85 10.70 -2.73
C LEU A 46 -3.70 10.57 -1.73
N LEU A 47 -3.24 9.35 -1.48
CA LEU A 47 -1.93 9.07 -0.90
C LEU A 47 -1.41 7.78 -1.56
N PRO A 48 -0.27 7.75 -2.25
CA PRO A 48 0.77 8.77 -2.28
C PRO A 48 0.37 10.01 -3.09
N ALA A 49 0.90 11.17 -2.69
CA ALA A 49 0.94 12.31 -3.60
C ALA A 49 1.57 11.83 -4.91
N LYS A 50 0.90 12.10 -6.05
CA LYS A 50 1.37 11.83 -7.41
C LYS A 50 2.89 11.81 -7.49
N THR A 51 3.47 10.63 -7.67
CA THR A 51 4.90 10.48 -7.90
C THR A 51 5.16 10.57 -9.41
N ASP A 52 6.40 10.82 -9.80
CA ASP A 52 6.78 10.89 -11.21
C ASP A 52 7.04 9.48 -11.81
N GLY A 53 6.66 8.42 -11.09
CA GLY A 53 6.91 7.03 -11.47
C GLY A 53 5.63 6.19 -11.47
N ILE A 54 5.66 5.09 -12.24
CA ILE A 54 4.57 4.10 -12.25
C ILE A 54 4.48 3.42 -10.89
N GLN A 55 3.32 3.47 -10.28
CA GLN A 55 3.00 2.74 -9.05
C GLN A 55 2.13 1.52 -9.34
N GLY A 56 2.28 0.47 -8.53
CA GLY A 56 1.49 -0.73 -8.73
C GLY A 56 1.48 -1.74 -7.59
N HIS A 57 0.80 -2.86 -7.87
CA HIS A 57 0.72 -4.05 -7.02
C HIS A 57 0.43 -3.72 -5.54
N PRO A 58 -0.67 -3.02 -5.24
CA PRO A 58 -0.99 -2.65 -3.87
C PRO A 58 -1.37 -3.88 -3.04
N SER A 59 -0.93 -3.91 -1.79
CA SER A 59 -1.30 -4.90 -0.79
C SER A 59 -1.63 -4.21 0.53
N ALA A 60 -2.72 -4.62 1.19
CA ALA A 60 -3.21 -3.95 2.39
C ALA A 60 -3.40 -4.91 3.55
N GLY A 61 -3.22 -4.43 4.77
CA GLY A 61 -3.47 -5.17 6.01
C GLY A 61 -3.98 -4.26 7.12
N ALA A 62 -4.65 -4.81 8.13
CA ALA A 62 -5.07 -4.09 9.32
C ALA A 62 -4.36 -4.67 10.54
N ASP A 63 -3.80 -3.81 11.39
CA ASP A 63 -3.27 -4.22 12.69
C ASP A 63 -4.38 -4.29 13.74
N SER A 64 -4.10 -4.97 14.85
CA SER A 64 -5.09 -5.21 15.91
C SER A 64 -5.44 -3.94 16.70
N SER A 65 -4.81 -2.80 16.41
CA SER A 65 -5.16 -1.49 16.98
C SER A 65 -6.10 -0.69 16.06
N GLY A 66 -6.47 -1.25 14.91
CA GLY A 66 -7.31 -0.60 13.91
C GLY A 66 -6.54 0.36 13.01
N VAL A 67 -5.20 0.26 12.96
CA VAL A 67 -4.36 0.97 11.99
C VAL A 67 -4.25 0.12 10.74
N PHE A 68 -4.53 0.70 9.59
CA PHE A 68 -4.38 0.06 8.29
C PHE A 68 -3.02 0.37 7.69
N TYR A 69 -2.52 -0.55 6.88
CA TYR A 69 -1.26 -0.47 6.18
C TYR A 69 -1.50 -0.78 4.72
N ILE A 70 -0.84 -0.03 3.83
CA ILE A 70 -0.76 -0.35 2.40
C ILE A 70 0.70 -0.34 1.97
N ALA A 71 1.11 -1.39 1.27
CA ALA A 71 2.37 -1.45 0.54
C ALA A 71 2.10 -1.42 -0.96
N TRP A 72 3.01 -0.81 -1.71
CA TRP A 72 2.98 -0.74 -3.17
C TRP A 72 4.40 -0.67 -3.72
N GLU A 73 4.56 -0.94 -5.01
CA GLU A 73 5.79 -0.63 -5.73
C GLU A 73 5.70 0.74 -6.40
N ASP A 74 6.80 1.48 -6.45
CA ASP A 74 6.93 2.77 -7.15
C ASP A 74 8.21 2.77 -7.98
N ALA A 75 8.10 3.10 -9.26
CA ALA A 75 9.22 3.17 -10.19
C ALA A 75 10.00 4.50 -10.14
N GLN A 76 9.61 5.47 -9.31
CA GLN A 76 10.31 6.74 -9.16
C GLN A 76 11.72 6.53 -8.56
N GLY A 77 12.75 6.86 -9.32
CA GLY A 77 14.15 6.76 -8.85
C GLY A 77 14.65 5.32 -8.67
N GLY A 78 14.09 4.37 -9.43
CA GLY A 78 14.39 2.93 -9.34
C GLY A 78 13.34 2.18 -8.52
N LYS A 79 12.91 1.01 -9.02
CA LYS A 79 11.70 0.30 -8.57
C LYS A 79 11.77 -0.07 -7.09
N GLY A 80 11.09 0.67 -6.23
CA GLY A 80 11.13 0.48 -4.77
C GLY A 80 9.81 -0.03 -4.21
N VAL A 81 9.88 -0.75 -3.09
CA VAL A 81 8.71 -1.11 -2.29
C VAL A 81 8.53 -0.10 -1.17
N TRP A 82 7.32 0.42 -1.04
CA TRP A 82 6.94 1.45 -0.08
C TRP A 82 5.81 0.99 0.84
N LEU A 83 5.69 1.63 1.99
CA LEU A 83 4.66 1.39 2.99
C LEU A 83 4.10 2.72 3.50
N LEU A 84 2.79 2.76 3.72
CA LEU A 84 2.10 3.84 4.41
C LEU A 84 1.08 3.25 5.37
N SER A 85 0.89 3.90 6.52
CA SER A 85 -0.16 3.54 7.46
C SER A 85 -1.25 4.60 7.52
N SER A 86 -2.43 4.22 7.99
CA SER A 86 -3.55 5.14 8.25
C SER A 86 -3.40 5.91 9.56
N ALA A 87 -2.26 5.78 10.25
CA ALA A 87 -2.03 6.48 11.51
C ALA A 87 -1.94 8.00 11.26
N PRO A 88 -2.45 8.85 12.18
CA PRO A 88 -2.33 10.30 12.05
C PRO A 88 -0.86 10.72 11.87
N GLY A 89 -0.57 11.52 10.84
CA GLY A 89 0.78 12.00 10.56
C GLY A 89 1.76 10.97 9.98
N ALA A 90 1.27 9.78 9.59
CA ALA A 90 2.10 8.78 8.91
C ALA A 90 2.74 9.35 7.64
N LYS A 91 4.00 9.01 7.44
CA LYS A 91 4.76 9.32 6.22
C LYS A 91 5.00 8.03 5.44
N GLN A 92 5.19 8.17 4.14
CA GLN A 92 5.59 7.04 3.30
C GLN A 92 7.01 6.62 3.71
N GLU A 93 7.20 5.31 3.82
CA GLU A 93 8.48 4.70 4.16
C GLU A 93 8.89 3.76 3.02
N ARG A 94 10.11 3.91 2.51
CA ARG A 94 10.70 2.93 1.61
C ARG A 94 11.15 1.72 2.42
N LEU A 95 10.65 0.53 2.08
CA LEU A 95 11.05 -0.72 2.73
C LEU A 95 12.26 -1.36 2.05
N SER A 96 12.33 -1.27 0.73
CA SER A 96 13.44 -1.81 -0.06
C SER A 96 14.69 -0.94 0.03
N ALA A 97 15.86 -1.52 -0.27
CA ALA A 97 17.07 -0.73 -0.44
C ALA A 97 16.95 0.27 -1.61
N GLU A 98 17.72 1.36 -1.55
CA GLU A 98 17.82 2.31 -2.66
C GLU A 98 18.47 1.67 -3.88
N GLY A 99 17.93 1.97 -5.08
CA GLY A 99 18.39 1.40 -6.34
C GLY A 99 18.15 -0.11 -6.49
N ALA A 100 17.51 -0.76 -5.52
CA ALA A 100 17.05 -2.13 -5.68
C ALA A 100 15.92 -2.18 -6.72
N GLU A 101 15.84 -3.27 -7.47
CA GLU A 101 14.69 -3.61 -8.32
C GLU A 101 13.72 -4.46 -7.49
N ALA A 102 12.92 -3.80 -6.66
CA ALA A 102 12.00 -4.39 -5.71
C ALA A 102 10.54 -4.27 -6.17
N ALA A 103 9.76 -5.35 -6.03
CA ALA A 103 8.46 -5.46 -6.66
C ALA A 103 7.47 -6.36 -5.90
N TYR A 104 6.20 -6.30 -6.28
CA TYR A 104 5.16 -7.24 -5.87
C TYR A 104 5.04 -7.44 -4.35
N PRO A 105 4.84 -6.35 -3.57
CA PRO A 105 4.75 -6.48 -2.13
C PRO A 105 3.49 -7.23 -1.69
N SER A 106 3.60 -7.93 -0.56
CA SER A 106 2.48 -8.54 0.14
C SER A 106 2.56 -8.23 1.64
N VAL A 107 1.45 -7.74 2.20
CA VAL A 107 1.33 -7.30 3.60
C VAL A 107 0.53 -8.33 4.40
N SER A 108 1.02 -8.65 5.59
CA SER A 108 0.24 -9.29 6.64
C SER A 108 0.32 -8.45 7.91
N ALA A 109 -0.83 -8.20 8.54
CA ALA A 109 -0.93 -7.36 9.72
C ALA A 109 -1.83 -8.00 10.79
N GLY A 110 -1.52 -7.70 12.05
CA GLY A 110 -2.20 -8.18 13.24
C GLY A 110 -1.59 -7.49 14.47
N LYS A 111 -1.07 -8.25 15.44
CA LYS A 111 -0.28 -7.66 16.54
C LYS A 111 1.08 -7.11 16.07
N SER A 112 1.53 -7.54 14.90
CA SER A 112 2.75 -7.15 14.22
C SER A 112 2.45 -6.96 12.73
N VAL A 113 3.32 -6.24 12.03
CA VAL A 113 3.16 -6.00 10.59
C VAL A 113 4.40 -6.51 9.87
N GLY A 114 4.18 -7.40 8.91
CA GLY A 114 5.20 -7.97 8.04
C GLY A 114 4.90 -7.67 6.58
N VAL A 115 5.94 -7.36 5.82
CA VAL A 115 5.87 -7.13 4.38
C VAL A 115 6.91 -8.00 3.69
N VAL A 116 6.50 -8.78 2.70
CA VAL A 116 7.38 -9.55 1.82
C VAL A 116 7.34 -8.95 0.42
N TRP A 117 8.44 -8.98 -0.32
CA TRP A 117 8.51 -8.52 -1.71
C TRP A 117 9.55 -9.30 -2.50
N GLU A 118 9.53 -9.17 -3.83
CA GLU A 118 10.57 -9.70 -4.70
C GLU A 118 11.69 -8.67 -4.90
N GLN A 119 12.95 -9.11 -4.84
CA GLN A 119 14.11 -8.26 -5.13
C GLN A 119 15.27 -9.10 -5.67
N GLY A 120 15.78 -8.75 -6.85
CA GLY A 120 16.94 -9.44 -7.44
C GLY A 120 16.76 -10.96 -7.60
N GLY A 121 15.52 -11.41 -7.83
CA GLY A 121 15.16 -12.83 -7.94
C GLY A 121 14.97 -13.56 -6.60
N ASN A 122 15.10 -12.86 -5.47
CA ASN A 122 14.86 -13.41 -4.13
C ASN A 122 13.59 -12.83 -3.51
N ALA A 123 13.06 -13.55 -2.52
CA ALA A 123 12.06 -12.99 -1.62
C ALA A 123 12.76 -12.27 -0.45
N GLU A 124 12.43 -11.01 -0.26
CA GLU A 124 12.88 -10.18 0.86
C GLU A 124 11.72 -9.97 1.83
N PHE A 125 12.02 -9.83 3.11
CA PHE A 125 11.00 -9.66 4.15
C PHE A 125 11.43 -8.63 5.19
N ARG A 126 10.50 -7.77 5.60
CA ARG A 126 10.68 -6.85 6.72
C ARG A 126 9.49 -6.84 7.66
N ARG A 127 9.80 -6.96 8.94
CA ARG A 127 8.88 -6.63 10.03
C ARG A 127 9.03 -5.15 10.39
N VAL A 128 7.91 -4.44 10.42
CA VAL A 128 7.85 -2.98 10.64
C VAL A 128 7.28 -2.61 12.02
N LYS A 129 6.71 -3.57 12.76
CA LYS A 129 6.22 -3.45 14.15
C LYS A 129 6.15 -4.84 14.80
#